data_AF-A0AAE1QW46-F1
#
_entry.id   AF-A0AAE1QW46-F1
#
_cell.length_a   1.000
_cell.length_b   1.000
_cell.length_c   1.000
_cell.angle_alpha   90.00
_cell.angle_beta   90.00
_cell.angle_gamma   90.00
#
_symmetry.space_group_name_H-M   'P 1'
#
loop_
_entity.id
_entity.type
_entity.pdbx_description
1 polymer ?
#
loop_
_entity_poly.entity_id
_entity_poly.type
_entity_poly.pdbx_seq_one_letter_code
_entity_poly.pdbx_strand_id
1 'polypeptide(L)'
;MIIEQSAVFEAPGLRYRNMPAVITTAAGQMAVSKGRQGREAHNLIKVYLANIRLKEVRTEILITAYEPLVINPLSESASTVGAGVAVPAALSGVMPMAEVFKLAVSSFKVHDWSLFGSATA
;
A
#
# COMPACT_ATOMS: atom_id res chain seq x y z
N MET A 1 14.18 -0.67 3.14
CA MET A 1 14.73 0.70 3.03
C MET A 1 13.61 1.64 2.67
N ILE A 2 13.40 2.72 3.44
CA ILE A 2 12.43 3.77 3.08
C ILE A 2 13.07 4.64 1.99
N ILE A 3 12.30 4.99 0.97
CA ILE A 3 12.72 5.81 -0.16
C ILE A 3 12.07 7.18 -0.08
N GLU A 4 10.77 7.22 0.21
CA GLU A 4 9.99 8.45 0.30
C GLU A 4 9.04 8.38 1.50
N GLN A 5 8.79 9.54 2.11
CA GLN A 5 7.76 9.71 3.14
C GLN A 5 7.12 11.09 2.98
N SER A 6 5.80 11.16 3.02
CA SER A 6 5.08 12.44 2.96
C SER A 6 5.05 13.13 4.32
N ALA A 7 4.76 14.43 4.31
CA ALA A 7 4.23 15.09 5.50
C ALA A 7 2.89 14.47 5.92
N VAL A 8 2.46 14.81 7.13
CA VAL A 8 1.12 14.52 7.62
C VAL A 8 0.15 15.55 7.04
N PHE A 9 -0.95 15.11 6.44
CA PHE A 9 -1.97 16.02 5.89
C PHE A 9 -3.38 15.59 6.27
N GLU A 10 -4.28 16.56 6.39
CA GLU A 10 -5.71 16.30 6.63
C GLU A 10 -6.43 16.00 5.33
N ALA A 11 -7.48 15.18 5.40
CA ALA A 11 -8.38 14.88 4.30
C ALA A 11 -9.80 15.38 4.62
N PRO A 12 -10.13 16.66 4.33
CA PRO A 12 -11.43 17.26 4.68
C PRO A 12 -12.65 16.54 4.08
N GLY A 13 -12.46 15.85 2.94
CA GLY A 13 -13.49 15.05 2.28
C GLY A 13 -13.78 13.71 2.95
N LEU A 14 -12.90 13.24 3.84
CA LEU A 14 -13.04 12.00 4.59
C LEU A 14 -13.16 12.34 6.08
N ARG A 15 -14.39 12.55 6.55
CA ARG A 15 -14.67 12.96 7.93
C ARG A 15 -15.87 12.25 8.51
N TYR A 16 -15.81 12.02 9.81
CA TYR A 16 -16.96 11.63 10.62
C TYR A 16 -17.27 12.78 11.58
N ARG A 17 -18.55 13.19 11.64
CA ARG A 17 -18.95 14.41 12.33
C ARG A 17 -18.11 15.60 11.83
N ASN A 18 -17.38 16.27 12.72
CA ASN A 18 -16.57 17.45 12.40
C ASN A 18 -15.06 17.19 12.37
N MET A 19 -14.60 15.94 12.50
CA MET A 19 -13.17 15.63 12.52
C MET A 19 -12.71 15.01 11.19
N PRO A 20 -11.78 15.66 10.46
CA PRO A 20 -11.20 15.09 9.25
C PRO A 20 -10.24 13.94 9.57
N ALA A 21 -10.13 13.01 8.64
CA ALA A 21 -9.10 11.99 8.67
C ALA A 21 -7.72 12.62 8.48
N VAL A 22 -6.70 11.97 9.06
CA VAL A 22 -5.31 12.36 8.90
C VAL A 22 -4.58 11.28 8.11
N ILE A 23 -3.86 11.68 7.06
CA ILE A 23 -3.18 10.76 6.16
C ILE A 23 -1.66 10.97 6.23
N THR A 24 -0.92 9.88 6.15
CA THR A 24 0.53 9.88 5.94
C THR A 24 0.88 8.75 4.98
N THR A 25 1.81 8.99 4.07
CA THR A 25 2.22 8.01 3.07
C THR A 25 3.73 7.79 3.10
N ALA A 26 4.16 6.61 2.68
CA ALA A 26 5.56 6.28 2.49
C ALA A 26 5.73 5.28 1.34
N ALA A 27 6.88 5.30 0.71
CA ALA A 27 7.31 4.27 -0.24
C ALA A 27 8.69 3.74 0.17
N GLY A 28 8.91 2.45 -0.01
CA GLY A 28 10.16 1.79 0.33
C GLY A 28 10.39 0.53 -0.48
N GLN A 29 11.54 -0.10 -0.28
CA GLN A 29 11.88 -1.40 -0.84
C GLN A 29 12.10 -2.43 0.25
N MET A 30 11.67 -3.66 -0.04
CA MET A 30 11.83 -4.82 0.83
C MET A 30 12.42 -5.99 0.03
N ALA A 31 13.32 -6.72 0.68
CA ALA A 31 13.77 -8.03 0.21
C ALA A 31 12.97 -9.10 0.96
N VAL A 32 12.29 -9.99 0.23
CA VAL A 32 11.33 -10.94 0.80
C VAL A 32 11.62 -12.36 0.33
N SER A 33 11.85 -13.26 1.29
CA SER A 33 11.81 -14.72 1.06
C SER A 33 10.43 -15.28 1.38
N LYS A 34 10.06 -16.36 0.71
CA LYS A 34 8.87 -17.15 1.03
C LYS A 34 9.27 -18.44 1.75
N GLY A 35 8.39 -18.98 2.60
CA GLY A 35 8.63 -20.22 3.33
C GLY A 35 9.93 -20.21 4.15
N ARG A 36 10.72 -21.29 4.02
CA ARG A 36 12.04 -21.45 4.67
C ARG A 36 13.20 -21.16 3.72
N GLN A 37 12.98 -20.34 2.70
CA GLN A 37 14.03 -20.01 1.74
C GLN A 37 15.03 -19.03 2.36
N GLY A 38 16.32 -19.22 2.09
CA GLY A 38 17.38 -18.35 2.58
C GLY A 38 17.42 -17.01 1.84
N ARG A 39 18.41 -16.19 2.19
CA ARG A 39 18.61 -14.83 1.65
C ARG A 39 18.88 -14.83 0.15
N GLU A 40 19.45 -15.92 -0.35
CA GLU A 40 19.74 -16.17 -1.76
C GLU A 40 18.49 -16.24 -2.66
N ALA A 41 17.30 -16.42 -2.08
CA ALA A 41 16.03 -16.52 -2.79
C ALA A 41 15.14 -15.27 -2.64
N HIS A 42 15.66 -14.17 -2.10
CA HIS A 42 14.87 -12.95 -1.88
C HIS A 42 14.39 -12.34 -3.20
N ASN A 43 13.09 -12.08 -3.27
CA ASN A 43 12.52 -11.16 -4.24
C ASN A 43 12.72 -9.73 -3.75
N LEU A 44 12.94 -8.80 -4.68
CA LEU A 44 12.96 -7.38 -4.39
C LEU A 44 11.63 -6.76 -4.80
N ILE A 45 10.97 -6.09 -3.87
CA ILE A 45 9.68 -5.44 -4.07
C ILE A 45 9.74 -3.99 -3.61
N LYS A 46 9.08 -3.10 -4.36
CA LYS A 46 8.74 -1.76 -3.90
C LYS A 46 7.36 -1.81 -3.23
N VAL A 47 7.23 -1.13 -2.10
CA VAL A 47 6.04 -1.11 -1.27
C VAL A 47 5.63 0.33 -1.08
N TYR A 48 4.37 0.62 -1.36
CA TYR A 48 3.71 1.88 -1.06
C TYR A 48 2.78 1.66 0.11
N LEU A 49 2.73 2.60 1.04
CA LEU A 49 1.97 2.50 2.28
C LEU A 49 1.29 3.84 2.56
N ALA A 50 0.00 3.82 2.87
CA ALA A 50 -0.72 4.95 3.45
C ALA A 50 -1.37 4.53 4.76
N ASN A 51 -1.14 5.33 5.80
CA ASN A 51 -1.93 5.29 7.01
C ASN A 51 -2.99 6.39 6.96
N ILE A 52 -4.26 6.01 7.01
CA ILE A 52 -5.41 6.92 7.10
C ILE A 52 -6.04 6.75 8.48
N ARG A 53 -5.91 7.78 9.32
CA ARG A 53 -6.36 7.76 10.71
C ARG A 53 -7.74 8.38 10.82
N LEU A 54 -8.74 7.57 11.16
CA LEU A 54 -10.12 7.96 11.43
C LEU A 54 -10.30 8.14 12.95
N LYS A 55 -9.80 9.27 13.47
CA LYS A 55 -9.65 9.50 14.92
C LYS A 55 -10.94 9.34 15.73
N GLU A 56 -12.05 9.90 15.28
CA GLU A 56 -13.34 9.84 15.99
C GLU A 56 -13.87 8.41 16.19
N VAL A 57 -13.61 7.54 15.21
CA VAL A 57 -14.02 6.12 15.27
C VAL A 57 -12.87 5.20 15.68
N ARG A 58 -11.77 5.78 16.20
CA ARG A 58 -10.59 5.08 16.73
C ARG A 58 -10.05 3.98 15.83
N THR A 59 -10.12 4.19 14.53
CA THR A 59 -9.71 3.21 13.52
C THR A 59 -8.61 3.79 12.64
N GLU A 60 -7.62 2.96 12.31
CA GLU A 60 -6.58 3.29 11.34
C GLU A 60 -6.71 2.33 10.16
N ILE A 61 -6.68 2.90 8.95
CA ILE A 61 -6.74 2.15 7.70
C ILE A 61 -5.35 2.17 7.09
N LEU A 62 -4.81 0.96 6.86
CA LEU A 62 -3.55 0.78 6.18
C LEU A 62 -3.81 0.33 4.74
N ILE A 63 -3.45 1.19 3.78
CA ILE A 63 -3.44 0.82 2.36
C ILE A 63 -2.01 0.46 2.00
N THR A 64 -1.78 -0.76 1.52
CA THR A 64 -0.49 -1.18 0.97
C THR A 64 -0.63 -1.57 -0.49
N ALA A 65 0.37 -1.22 -1.28
CA ALA A 65 0.48 -1.63 -2.67
C ALA A 65 1.89 -2.13 -2.95
N TYR A 66 1.98 -3.25 -3.66
CA TYR A 66 3.23 -3.98 -3.90
C TYR A 66 3.55 -3.97 -5.39
N GLU A 67 4.75 -3.53 -5.72
CA GLU A 67 5.29 -3.53 -7.08
C GLU A 67 6.54 -4.43 -7.12
N PRO A 68 6.47 -5.60 -7.78
CA PRO A 68 7.64 -6.44 -7.97
C PRO A 68 8.72 -5.69 -8.75
N LEU A 69 9.97 -5.76 -8.29
CA LEU A 69 11.13 -5.23 -9.01
C LEU A 69 11.97 -6.37 -9.59
N VAL A 70 12.25 -7.39 -8.78
CA VAL A 70 13.02 -8.57 -9.19
C VAL A 70 12.42 -9.82 -8.54
N ILE A 71 12.14 -10.84 -9.36
CA ILE A 71 11.80 -12.19 -8.91
C ILE A 71 13.03 -13.06 -9.02
N ASN A 72 13.47 -13.60 -7.89
CA ASN A 72 14.66 -14.44 -7.84
C ASN A 72 14.38 -15.83 -8.44
N PRO A 73 15.26 -16.40 -9.28
CA PRO A 73 15.07 -17.75 -9.84
C PRO A 73 14.91 -18.86 -8.79
N LEU A 74 15.49 -18.70 -7.61
CA LEU A 74 15.37 -19.64 -6.49
C LEU A 74 14.12 -19.39 -5.64
N SER A 75 13.37 -18.31 -5.90
CA SER A 75 12.12 -18.03 -5.20
C SER A 75 11.04 -19.02 -5.63
N GLU A 76 10.22 -19.47 -4.69
CA GLU A 76 9.07 -20.33 -4.96
C GLU A 76 8.14 -19.73 -6.03
N SER A 77 8.04 -18.40 -6.06
CA SER A 77 7.19 -17.67 -7.01
C SER A 77 7.72 -17.66 -8.44
N ALA A 78 9.01 -17.93 -8.65
CA ALA A 78 9.61 -17.92 -9.98
C ALA A 78 8.90 -18.86 -10.95
N SER A 79 8.45 -20.01 -10.46
CA SER A 79 7.72 -21.01 -11.26
C SER A 79 6.35 -20.52 -11.75
N THR A 80 5.72 -19.59 -11.03
CA THR A 80 4.38 -19.08 -11.34
C THR A 80 4.41 -17.79 -12.14
N VAL A 81 5.28 -16.84 -11.78
CA VAL A 81 5.29 -15.49 -12.36
C VAL A 81 6.51 -15.21 -13.24
N GLY A 82 7.40 -16.18 -13.39
CA GLY A 82 8.67 -16.01 -14.08
C GLY A 82 9.74 -15.37 -13.19
N ALA A 83 11.00 -15.76 -13.40
CA ALA A 83 12.14 -15.15 -12.75
C ALA A 83 12.68 -13.97 -13.57
N GLY A 84 13.38 -13.05 -12.89
CA GLY A 84 14.09 -11.93 -13.51
C GLY A 84 13.57 -10.57 -13.05
N VAL A 85 14.00 -9.54 -13.79
CA VAL A 85 13.54 -8.16 -13.57
C VAL A 85 12.10 -8.05 -14.04
N ALA A 86 11.23 -7.52 -13.18
CA ALA A 86 9.84 -7.29 -13.54
C ALA A 86 9.74 -6.22 -14.61
N VAL A 87 8.88 -6.42 -15.60
CA VAL A 87 8.59 -5.39 -16.61
C VAL A 87 7.77 -4.29 -15.95
N PRO A 88 8.21 -3.02 -16.01
CA PRO A 88 7.41 -1.91 -15.49
C PRO A 88 6.02 -1.86 -16.12
N ALA A 89 4.98 -1.65 -15.30
CA ALA A 89 3.59 -1.67 -15.75
C ALA A 89 3.34 -0.69 -16.92
N ALA A 90 3.96 0.50 -16.87
CA ALA A 90 3.87 1.50 -17.94
C ALA A 90 4.30 0.96 -19.32
N LEU A 91 5.33 0.10 -19.36
CA LEU A 91 5.81 -0.51 -20.61
C LEU A 91 4.89 -1.63 -21.13
N SER A 92 4.02 -2.13 -20.26
CA SER A 92 3.00 -3.14 -20.61
C SER A 92 1.63 -2.51 -20.90
N GLY A 93 1.54 -1.17 -20.97
CA GLY A 93 0.26 -0.47 -21.15
C GLY A 93 -0.67 -0.53 -19.93
N VAL A 94 -0.13 -0.88 -18.76
CA VAL A 94 -0.86 -0.98 -17.49
C VAL A 94 -0.52 0.21 -16.60
N MET A 95 -1.49 0.68 -15.82
CA MET A 95 -1.29 1.79 -14.87
C MET A 95 -0.17 1.44 -13.87
N PRO A 96 0.83 2.33 -13.68
CA PRO A 96 1.88 2.16 -12.68
C PRO A 96 1.31 2.02 -11.27
N MET A 97 1.93 1.17 -10.44
CA MET A 97 1.45 0.92 -9.09
C MET A 97 1.45 2.19 -8.22
N ALA A 98 2.37 3.12 -8.48
CA ALA A 98 2.38 4.44 -7.84
C ALA A 98 1.08 5.22 -8.10
N GLU A 99 0.56 5.17 -9.33
CA GLU A 99 -0.67 5.84 -9.72
C GLU A 99 -1.90 5.13 -9.14
N VAL A 100 -1.92 3.79 -9.21
CA VAL A 100 -2.97 2.97 -8.56
C VAL A 100 -3.05 3.30 -7.07
N PHE A 101 -1.91 3.35 -6.38
CA PHE A 101 -1.83 3.68 -4.97
C PHE A 101 -2.32 5.11 -4.69
N LYS A 102 -1.87 6.09 -5.47
CA LYS A 102 -2.32 7.49 -5.34
C LYS A 102 -3.83 7.61 -5.53
N LEU A 103 -4.39 6.92 -6.52
CA LEU A 103 -5.83 6.89 -6.75
C LEU A 103 -6.55 6.24 -5.56
N ALA A 104 -6.13 5.07 -5.12
CA ALA A 104 -6.73 4.37 -3.98
C ALA A 104 -6.78 5.23 -2.71
N VAL A 105 -5.70 5.96 -2.40
CA VAL A 105 -5.63 6.85 -1.23
C VAL A 105 -6.51 8.09 -1.41
N SER A 106 -6.43 8.75 -2.57
CA SER A 106 -7.15 10.01 -2.82
C SER A 106 -8.65 9.83 -3.05
N SER A 107 -9.08 8.65 -3.52
CA SER A 107 -10.48 8.33 -3.74
C SER A 107 -11.12 7.56 -2.58
N PHE A 108 -10.38 7.28 -1.50
CA PHE A 108 -10.90 6.52 -0.37
C PHE A 108 -12.08 7.27 0.29
N LYS A 109 -13.21 6.57 0.43
CA LYS A 109 -14.43 7.09 1.04
C LYS A 109 -15.04 6.05 1.97
N VAL A 110 -15.56 6.51 3.10
CA VAL A 110 -16.49 5.74 3.92
C VAL A 110 -17.89 6.16 3.53
N HIS A 111 -18.67 5.22 2.97
CA HIS A 111 -20.06 5.48 2.58
C HIS A 111 -21.02 5.28 3.74
N ASP A 112 -20.77 4.29 4.60
CA ASP A 112 -21.56 4.01 5.78
C ASP A 112 -20.66 3.95 7.01
N TRP A 113 -20.79 4.97 7.87
CA TRP A 113 -20.01 5.09 9.10
C TRP A 113 -20.50 4.18 10.22
N SER A 114 -21.68 3.56 10.10
CA SER A 114 -22.14 2.53 11.03
C SER A 114 -21.26 1.28 11.03
N LEU A 115 -20.43 1.11 9.98
CA LEU A 115 -19.38 0.10 9.90
C LEU A 115 -18.46 0.09 11.12
N PHE A 116 -18.18 1.27 11.69
CA PHE A 116 -17.31 1.39 12.87
C PHE A 116 -18.07 1.26 14.20
N GLY A 117 -19.30 0.76 14.15
CA GLY A 117 -20.22 0.62 15.28
C GLY A 117 -21.31 1.70 15.27
N SER A 118 -22.45 1.37 15.87
CA SER A 118 -23.47 2.38 16.18
C SER A 118 -22.87 3.34 17.20
N ALA A 119 -22.65 4.59 16.81
CA ALA A 119 -22.50 5.64 17.80
C ALA A 119 -23.79 5.71 18.62
N THR A 120 -23.83 5.04 19.77
CA THR A 120 -24.73 5.49 20.84
C THR A 120 -24.33 6.92 21.13
N ALA A 121 -25.27 7.83 20.82
CA ALA A 121 -25.14 9.27 20.87
C ALA A 121 -24.71 9.77 22.26
#